data_AF-A0A4Y8VJ88-F1
#
_entry.id   AF-A0A4Y8VJ88-F1
#
_cell.length_a   1.000
_cell.length_b   1.000
_cell.length_c   1.000
_cell.angle_alpha   90.00
_cell.angle_beta   90.00
_cell.angle_gamma   90.00
#
_symmetry.space_group_name_H-M   'P 1'
#
loop_
_entity.id
_entity.type
_entity.pdbx_description
1 polymer ?
#
loop_
_entity_poly.entity_id
_entity_poly.type
_entity_poly.pdbx_seq_one_letter_code
_entity_poly.pdbx_strand_id
1 'polypeptide(L)'
;MPFVNARKALIKNGWMPNPTYTGEYGVENILQRKGFTEVESCTVGLQFCTFNYVRNGVCLGVATVGEEVKDMKVYSWSFKCPEQ
;
A
#
# COMPACT_ATOMS: atom_id res chain seq x y z
N MET A 1 8.62 11.05 2.48
CA MET A 1 8.42 10.41 3.81
C MET A 1 8.61 8.90 3.67
N PRO A 2 9.30 8.18 4.56
CA PRO A 2 9.42 6.72 4.48
C PRO A 2 8.07 6.02 4.61
N PHE A 3 7.80 5.03 3.74
CA PHE A 3 6.52 4.30 3.73
C PHE A 3 6.26 3.57 5.05
N VAL A 4 7.25 2.91 5.62
CA VAL A 4 7.10 2.17 6.89
C VAL A 4 6.64 3.07 8.04
N ASN A 5 7.15 4.31 8.10
CA ASN A 5 6.73 5.29 9.10
C ASN A 5 5.29 5.76 8.86
N ALA A 6 4.93 6.02 7.60
CA ALA A 6 3.57 6.38 7.21
C ALA A 6 2.57 5.27 7.57
N ARG A 7 2.87 4.02 7.20
CA ARG A 7 2.07 2.84 7.56
C ARG A 7 1.85 2.71 9.06
N LYS A 8 2.92 2.83 9.86
CA LYS A 8 2.83 2.76 11.32
C LYS A 8 1.92 3.86 11.87
N ALA A 9 2.00 5.07 11.33
CA ALA A 9 1.13 6.17 11.72
C ALA A 9 -0.33 5.92 11.33
N LEU A 10 -0.60 5.40 10.13
CA LEU A 10 -1.95 5.06 9.66
C LEU A 10 -2.61 4.04 10.59
N ILE A 11 -1.94 2.92 10.84
CA ILE A 11 -2.44 1.85 11.71
C ILE A 11 -2.70 2.38 13.13
N LYS A 12 -1.77 3.18 13.67
CA LYS A 12 -1.95 3.81 14.99
C LYS A 12 -3.18 4.73 15.06
N ASN A 13 -3.54 5.37 13.94
CA ASN A 13 -4.68 6.28 13.84
C ASN A 13 -5.98 5.59 13.35
N GLY A 14 -6.04 4.26 13.41
CA GLY A 14 -7.24 3.47 13.13
C GLY A 14 -7.52 3.24 11.65
N TRP A 15 -6.56 3.50 10.76
CA TRP A 15 -6.65 3.05 9.37
C TRP A 15 -6.30 1.57 9.29
N MET A 16 -7.21 0.78 8.74
CA MET A 16 -7.04 -0.66 8.60
C MET A 16 -6.55 -0.98 7.19
N PRO A 17 -5.60 -1.93 7.02
CA PRO A 17 -5.28 -2.49 5.71
C PRO A 17 -6.54 -2.96 4.98
N ASN A 18 -6.68 -2.60 3.71
CA ASN A 18 -7.77 -3.03 2.84
C ASN A 18 -7.21 -3.92 1.73
N PRO A 19 -7.24 -5.26 1.87
CA PRO A 19 -6.66 -6.17 0.89
C PRO A 19 -7.46 -6.16 -0.41
N THR A 20 -6.80 -5.84 -1.52
CA THR A 20 -7.43 -5.82 -2.85
C THR A 20 -6.72 -6.73 -3.85
N TYR A 21 -5.43 -6.96 -3.68
CA TYR A 21 -4.68 -7.89 -4.52
C TYR A 21 -5.03 -9.35 -4.20
N THR A 22 -5.43 -10.11 -5.21
CA THR A 22 -5.85 -11.53 -5.11
C THR A 22 -4.96 -12.49 -5.92
N GLY A 23 -3.89 -12.00 -6.54
CA GLY A 23 -3.00 -12.83 -7.34
C GLY A 23 -1.98 -13.63 -6.51
N GLU A 24 -1.21 -14.47 -7.18
CA GLU A 24 -0.24 -15.38 -6.54
C GLU A 24 1.22 -15.10 -6.94
N TYR A 25 1.48 -14.08 -7.76
CA TYR A 25 2.78 -13.86 -8.40
C TYR A 25 3.19 -12.38 -8.38
N GLY A 26 4.49 -12.10 -8.55
CA GLY A 26 4.97 -10.71 -8.60
C GLY A 26 5.32 -10.10 -7.24
N VAL A 27 5.58 -8.80 -7.26
CA VAL A 27 6.08 -8.04 -6.10
C VAL A 27 5.01 -7.95 -5.01
N GLU A 28 3.75 -7.87 -5.41
CA GLU A 28 2.57 -7.80 -4.55
C GLU A 28 2.47 -9.04 -3.66
N ASN A 29 2.61 -10.25 -4.22
CA ASN A 29 2.63 -11.49 -3.45
C ASN A 29 3.81 -11.53 -2.46
N ILE A 30 4.99 -11.04 -2.86
CA ILE A 30 6.14 -10.93 -1.95
C ILE A 30 5.82 -9.97 -0.78
N LEU A 31 5.18 -8.84 -1.05
CA LEU A 31 4.77 -7.86 -0.06
C LEU A 31 3.69 -8.42 0.88
N GLN A 32 2.69 -9.12 0.36
CA GLN A 32 1.67 -9.80 1.18
C GLN A 32 2.28 -10.84 2.12
N ARG A 33 3.21 -11.67 1.63
CA ARG A 33 3.96 -12.64 2.46
C ARG A 33 4.80 -11.98 3.56
N LYS A 34 5.19 -10.72 3.36
CA LYS A 34 5.86 -9.89 4.37
C LYS A 34 4.90 -9.13 5.30
N GLY A 35 3.59 -9.33 5.15
CA GLY A 35 2.55 -8.74 5.99
C GLY A 35 2.03 -7.37 5.54
N PHE A 36 2.33 -6.95 4.31
CA PHE A 36 1.76 -5.75 3.67
C PHE A 36 0.52 -6.15 2.87
N THR A 37 -0.53 -6.57 3.58
CA THR A 37 -1.77 -7.06 2.98
C THR A 37 -2.55 -5.97 2.26
N GLU A 38 -2.28 -4.70 2.59
CA GLU A 38 -2.86 -3.53 1.93
C GLU A 38 -2.35 -3.29 0.50
N VAL A 39 -1.37 -4.04 -0.01
CA VAL A 39 -0.87 -3.84 -1.38
C VAL A 39 -1.97 -4.13 -2.41
N GLU A 40 -2.06 -3.25 -3.40
CA GLU A 40 -2.99 -3.38 -4.53
C GLU A 40 -2.26 -3.77 -5.81
N SER A 41 -1.26 -2.99 -6.20
CA SER A 41 -0.51 -3.19 -7.43
C SER A 41 0.85 -2.52 -7.33
N CYS A 42 1.82 -3.06 -8.05
CA CYS A 42 3.16 -2.53 -8.22
C CYS A 42 3.52 -2.53 -9.71
N THR A 43 4.07 -1.41 -10.18
CA THR A 43 4.53 -1.25 -11.56
C THR A 43 5.97 -1.72 -11.69
N VAL A 44 6.20 -2.64 -12.64
CA VAL A 44 7.55 -3.08 -13.01
C VAL A 44 8.24 -1.95 -13.79
N GLY A 45 9.49 -1.66 -13.47
CA GLY A 45 10.30 -0.62 -14.14
C GLY A 45 10.19 0.77 -13.51
N LEU A 46 8.96 1.26 -13.25
CA LEU A 46 8.75 2.56 -12.61
C LEU A 46 8.75 2.50 -11.07
N GLN A 47 8.64 1.30 -10.50
CA GLN A 47 8.80 1.04 -9.07
C GLN A 47 7.78 1.79 -8.20
N PHE A 48 6.59 2.03 -8.75
CA PHE A 48 5.47 2.52 -7.97
C PHE A 48 4.65 1.38 -7.42
N CYS A 49 4.26 1.46 -6.16
CA CYS A 49 3.28 0.57 -5.55
C CYS A 49 2.13 1.38 -4.94
N THR A 50 0.92 0.82 -5.00
CA THR A 50 -0.27 1.39 -4.36
C THR A 50 -0.69 0.50 -3.20
N PHE A 51 -1.05 1.14 -2.09
CA PHE A 51 -1.51 0.50 -0.87
C PHE A 51 -2.82 1.10 -0.38
N ASN A 52 -3.81 0.26 -0.05
CA ASN A 52 -5.16 0.68 0.30
C ASN A 52 -5.47 0.50 1.77
N TYR A 53 -6.09 1.52 2.35
CA TYR A 53 -6.56 1.54 3.72
C TYR A 53 -8.01 1.95 3.79
N VAL A 54 -8.70 1.53 4.85
CA VAL A 54 -10.08 1.92 5.14
C VAL A 54 -10.24 2.33 6.60
N ARG A 55 -11.08 3.34 6.84
CA ARG A 55 -11.49 3.77 8.17
C ARG A 55 -12.89 4.36 8.13
N ASN A 56 -13.82 3.78 8.89
CA ASN A 56 -15.21 4.25 8.97
C ASN A 56 -15.88 4.45 7.58
N GLY A 57 -15.63 3.53 6.65
CA GLY A 57 -16.15 3.61 5.27
C GLY A 57 -15.41 4.57 4.34
N VAL A 58 -14.41 5.32 4.84
CA VAL A 58 -13.54 6.16 4.01
C VAL A 58 -12.33 5.36 3.56
N CYS A 59 -12.01 5.42 2.27
CA CYS A 59 -10.84 4.76 1.70
C CYS A 59 -9.67 5.74 1.55
N LEU A 60 -8.45 5.20 1.66
CA LEU A 60 -7.21 5.93 1.45
C LEU A 60 -6.23 5.06 0.67
N GLY A 61 -5.91 5.49 -0.55
CA GLY A 61 -4.80 4.97 -1.35
C GLY A 61 -3.51 5.74 -1.04
N VAL A 62 -2.43 5.00 -0.86
CA VAL A 62 -1.08 5.52 -0.66
C VAL A 62 -0.20 5.00 -1.79
N ALA A 63 0.28 5.90 -2.64
CA ALA A 63 1.26 5.55 -3.66
C ALA A 63 2.67 5.75 -3.10
N THR A 64 3.56 4.81 -3.36
CA THR A 64 4.98 4.88 -3.00
C THR A 64 5.86 4.72 -4.22
N VAL A 65 7.10 5.21 -4.14
CA VAL A 65 8.16 4.93 -5.11
C VAL A 65 9.35 4.27 -4.41
N GLY A 66 9.94 3.26 -5.04
CA GLY A 66 11.15 2.55 -4.60
C GLY A 66 11.06 1.03 -4.77
N GLU A 67 12.20 0.36 -4.85
CA GLU A 67 12.30 -1.10 -5.12
C GLU A 67 11.98 -1.95 -3.90
N GLU A 68 12.65 -1.67 -2.78
CA GLU A 68 12.47 -2.41 -1.54
C GLU A 68 11.70 -1.59 -0.51
N VAL A 69 10.93 -2.27 0.34
CA VAL A 69 10.11 -1.65 1.41
C VAL A 69 10.89 -0.68 2.29
N LYS A 70 12.15 -0.98 2.59
CA LYS A 70 13.02 -0.13 3.42
C LYS A 70 13.33 1.22 2.75
N ASP A 71 13.34 1.25 1.42
CA ASP A 71 13.70 2.40 0.60
C ASP A 71 12.46 3.12 0.04
N MET A 72 11.29 2.47 0.09
CA MET A 72 10.02 3.04 -0.37
C MET A 72 9.68 4.34 0.36
N LYS A 73 9.37 5.37 -0.44
CA LYS A 73 8.90 6.67 0.04
C LYS A 73 7.50 6.91 -0.45
N VAL A 74 6.66 7.49 0.40
CA VAL A 74 5.34 7.98 -0.01
C VAL A 74 5.52 9.05 -1.08
N TYR A 75 4.85 8.83 -2.20
CA TYR A 75 4.79 9.71 -3.36
C TYR A 75 3.51 10.54 -3.35
N SER A 76 2.36 9.91 -3.14
CA SER A 76 1.07 10.60 -3.10
C SER A 76 0.02 9.87 -2.26
N TRP A 77 -1.08 10.56 -1.99
CA TRP A 77 -2.23 10.08 -1.23
C TRP A 77 -3.51 10.37 -2.00
N SER A 78 -4.50 9.50 -1.89
CA SER A 78 -5.80 9.65 -2.57
C SER A 78 -6.93 9.13 -1.69
N PHE A 79 -7.98 9.92 -1.48
CA PHE A 79 -9.20 9.47 -0.80
C PHE A 79 -10.18 8.89 -1.81
N LYS A 80 -9.79 7.78 -2.44
CA LYS A 80 -10.63 7.01 -3.37
C LYS A 80 -10.66 5.56 -2.93
N CYS A 81 -11.82 4.94 -3.10
CA CYS A 81 -11.93 3.50 -2.90
C CYS A 81 -11.37 2.76 -4.13
N PRO A 82 -10.80 1.57 -3.92
CA PRO A 82 -10.42 0.69 -5.01
C PRO A 82 -11.65 0.36 -5.86
N GLU A 83 -11.48 0.30 -7.19
CA GLU A 83 -12.52 -0.23 -8.06
C GLU A 83 -12.65 -1.74 -7.79
N GLN A 84 -13.89 -2.23 -7.63
CA GLN A 84 -14.19 -3.64 -7.37
C GLN A 84 -14.32 -4.44 -8.66
#